data_AF-A0A4Q5LIJ1-F1
#
_entry.id   AF-A0A4Q5LIJ1-F1
#
_cell.length_a   1.000
_cell.length_b   1.000
_cell.length_c   1.000
_cell.angle_alpha   90.00
_cell.angle_beta   90.00
_cell.angle_gamma   90.00
#
_symmetry.space_group_name_H-M   'P 1'
#
loop_
_entity.id
_entity.type
_entity.pdbx_description
1 polymer ?
#
loop_
_entity_poly.entity_id
_entity_poly.type
_entity_poly.pdbx_seq_one_letter_code
_entity_poly.pdbx_strand_id
1 'polypeptide(L)'
;MFRLPISVLAVASLLTAASCSSDSASSSATNTVTTPTEGTADHASGHTYACPMHPEVTSTREGETCPKCGMKLEHNDKVANGKTYAMKFEPTPMQLTAGQPSQLVFTPQEVGNEAAPVPLALVHEKKIHLIIVSKDLGQFYHEHPEYTAQGNYQVNYTFPKGGDYVLFQDYTPTGAGHQLGRQPITVQGPKYAPVKFKHDDMQWAQDGYQATLSFDKPLTTGQLLGMKITIRKNGQPVTDLDNYLGALGHVVVISEDTERYLHVHPNDQADKGPAIGFNTNFEAPGLYRVFLQFNHGGKIHTGDFTINVKGPASS
;
A
#
# COMPACT_ATOMS: atom_id res chain seq x y z
N MET A 1 -71.51 -24.11 -14.61
CA MET A 1 -72.91 -23.89 -14.21
C MET A 1 -72.97 -23.91 -12.69
N PHE A 2 -73.46 -22.82 -12.08
CA PHE A 2 -74.07 -22.73 -10.73
C PHE A 2 -73.16 -23.05 -9.52
N ARG A 3 -73.18 -22.37 -8.37
CA ARG A 3 -73.84 -21.17 -7.84
C ARG A 3 -73.15 -20.88 -6.48
N LEU A 4 -72.89 -19.60 -6.17
CA LEU A 4 -72.81 -19.03 -4.80
C LEU A 4 -74.14 -19.28 -4.03
N PRO A 5 -74.40 -18.94 -2.72
CA PRO A 5 -73.68 -18.02 -1.79
C PRO A 5 -73.79 -18.35 -0.24
N ILE A 6 -73.44 -17.36 0.58
CA ILE A 6 -74.06 -16.88 1.87
C ILE A 6 -73.33 -17.13 3.20
N SER A 7 -73.01 -15.97 3.79
CA SER A 7 -72.51 -15.58 5.11
C SER A 7 -73.37 -15.97 6.32
N VAL A 8 -72.77 -16.08 7.52
CA VAL A 8 -73.41 -15.69 8.81
C VAL A 8 -72.40 -15.12 9.80
N LEU A 9 -72.78 -13.99 10.39
CA LEU A 9 -72.22 -13.20 11.49
C LEU A 9 -72.39 -13.91 12.86
N ALA A 10 -71.47 -13.68 13.82
CA ALA A 10 -71.83 -13.62 15.24
C ALA A 10 -70.88 -12.72 16.05
N VAL A 11 -71.49 -11.90 16.92
CA VAL A 11 -70.95 -10.82 17.76
C VAL A 11 -71.15 -11.22 19.24
N ALA A 12 -70.22 -10.85 20.14
CA ALA A 12 -70.46 -10.42 21.54
C ALA A 12 -69.10 -10.23 22.26
N SER A 13 -68.66 -9.02 22.63
CA SER A 13 -69.02 -8.24 23.86
C SER A 13 -68.37 -8.84 25.13
N LEU A 14 -67.28 -8.25 25.65
CA LEU A 14 -67.17 -7.09 26.59
C LEU A 14 -66.97 -7.55 28.04
N LEU A 15 -65.87 -7.13 28.67
CA LEU A 15 -65.83 -6.65 30.06
C LEU A 15 -64.46 -5.97 30.35
N THR A 16 -64.58 -4.69 30.67
CA THR A 16 -63.56 -3.72 31.07
C THR A 16 -63.32 -3.75 32.58
N ALA A 17 -62.10 -3.40 33.03
CA ALA A 17 -61.91 -2.64 34.27
C ALA A 17 -60.68 -1.73 34.15
N ALA A 18 -60.86 -0.49 34.63
CA ALA A 18 -60.01 0.67 34.52
C ALA A 18 -58.88 0.71 35.58
N SER A 19 -57.82 1.49 35.34
CA SER A 19 -57.60 2.78 36.05
C SER A 19 -56.26 3.46 35.68
N CYS A 20 -56.38 4.72 35.25
CA CYS A 20 -55.62 5.94 35.60
C CYS A 20 -54.08 5.93 35.73
N SER A 21 -53.30 6.95 35.34
CA SER A 21 -53.45 8.22 34.59
C SER A 21 -52.06 8.88 34.53
N SER A 22 -51.81 9.73 33.51
CA SER A 22 -51.02 10.98 33.49
C SER A 22 -49.52 10.93 33.90
N ASP A 23 -48.57 11.66 33.32
CA ASP A 23 -48.59 12.73 32.34
C ASP A 23 -47.15 12.95 31.82
N SER A 24 -47.06 13.38 30.56
CA SER A 24 -46.22 14.47 30.03
C SER A 24 -44.71 14.60 30.34
N ALA A 25 -44.00 14.84 29.21
CA ALA A 25 -42.92 15.81 29.00
C ALA A 25 -41.45 15.34 28.96
N SER A 26 -40.95 15.34 27.72
CA SER A 26 -39.83 16.14 27.22
C SER A 26 -38.40 15.90 27.73
N SER A 27 -37.55 15.66 26.72
CA SER A 27 -36.21 16.22 26.52
C SER A 27 -34.97 15.45 27.00
N SER A 28 -34.02 15.50 26.06
CA SER A 28 -32.57 15.57 26.24
C SER A 28 -31.78 14.26 26.29
N ALA A 29 -31.02 14.10 25.21
CA ALA A 29 -29.83 13.28 25.12
C ALA A 29 -28.91 13.51 26.32
N THR A 30 -28.39 12.42 26.88
CA THR A 30 -27.19 12.45 27.71
C THR A 30 -26.36 11.20 27.43
N ASN A 31 -25.13 11.43 27.00
CA ASN A 31 -24.08 10.43 26.86
C ASN A 31 -23.97 9.61 28.15
N THR A 32 -24.15 8.29 28.05
CA THR A 32 -23.84 7.39 29.17
C THR A 32 -22.65 6.51 28.78
N VAL A 33 -21.50 6.82 29.40
CA VAL A 33 -20.34 5.94 29.51
C VAL A 33 -20.81 4.69 30.25
N THR A 34 -20.73 3.53 29.59
CA THR A 34 -21.05 2.25 30.21
C THR A 34 -19.76 1.52 30.52
N THR A 35 -19.45 1.38 31.80
CA THR A 35 -18.44 0.46 32.33
C THR A 35 -19.01 -0.97 32.26
N PRO A 36 -18.28 -1.99 31.76
CA PRO A 36 -18.80 -3.35 31.72
C PRO A 36 -18.48 -4.10 33.03
N THR A 37 -19.53 -4.69 33.62
CA THR A 37 -19.45 -5.70 34.68
C THR A 37 -19.30 -7.09 34.06
N GLU A 38 -18.49 -7.92 34.70
CA GLU A 38 -18.00 -9.24 34.27
C GLU A 38 -19.06 -10.31 33.98
N GLY A 39 -18.74 -11.21 33.04
CA GLY A 39 -19.18 -12.60 33.10
C GLY A 39 -19.53 -13.28 31.78
N THR A 40 -18.53 -13.65 30.97
CA THR A 40 -18.36 -14.99 30.33
C THR A 40 -17.14 -14.94 29.40
N ALA A 41 -16.23 -15.90 29.58
CA ALA A 41 -15.01 -16.01 28.80
C ALA A 41 -15.33 -16.55 27.40
N ASP A 42 -15.44 -15.65 26.42
CA ASP A 42 -15.25 -15.96 25.02
C ASP A 42 -13.93 -15.30 24.57
N HIS A 43 -13.09 -16.08 23.88
CA HIS A 43 -11.91 -15.58 23.19
C HIS A 43 -12.34 -14.70 22.01
N ALA A 44 -12.82 -13.49 22.29
CA ALA A 44 -12.95 -12.44 21.29
C ALA A 44 -11.57 -11.81 21.09
N SER A 45 -10.73 -12.43 20.25
CA SER A 45 -9.69 -11.68 19.55
C SER A 45 -10.40 -10.61 18.73
N GLY A 46 -10.54 -9.41 19.29
CA GLY A 46 -11.23 -8.31 18.68
C GLY A 46 -10.55 -7.97 17.37
N HIS A 47 -11.14 -8.40 16.26
CA HIS A 47 -10.56 -8.17 14.96
C HIS A 47 -10.52 -6.66 14.71
N THR A 48 -9.33 -6.13 14.48
CA THR A 48 -9.13 -4.73 14.15
C THR A 48 -8.83 -4.66 12.67
N TYR A 49 -9.20 -3.59 12.00
CA TYR A 49 -9.03 -3.36 10.58
C TYR A 49 -8.38 -2.00 10.43
N ALA A 50 -7.45 -1.84 9.50
CA ALA A 50 -6.83 -0.54 9.27
C ALA A 50 -6.69 -0.28 7.78
N CYS A 51 -6.63 0.99 7.44
CA CYS A 51 -6.35 1.38 6.08
C CYS A 51 -4.87 1.09 5.77
N PRO A 52 -4.56 0.33 4.70
CA PRO A 52 -3.16 0.05 4.34
C PRO A 52 -2.36 1.32 4.02
N MET A 53 -3.04 2.42 3.67
CA MET A 53 -2.43 3.70 3.31
C MET A 53 -2.53 4.77 4.42
N HIS A 54 -3.37 4.56 5.42
CA HIS A 54 -3.60 5.47 6.54
C HIS A 54 -3.68 4.66 7.83
N PRO A 55 -2.55 4.18 8.37
CA PRO A 55 -2.55 3.24 9.50
C PRO A 55 -3.27 3.76 10.75
N GLU A 56 -3.45 5.08 10.87
CA GLU A 56 -4.24 5.74 11.92
C GLU A 56 -5.76 5.61 11.74
N VAL A 57 -6.23 5.24 10.55
CA VAL A 57 -7.63 4.96 10.26
C VAL A 57 -7.90 3.49 10.54
N THR A 58 -8.51 3.22 11.70
CA THR A 58 -8.81 1.87 12.17
C THR A 58 -10.30 1.65 12.40
N SER A 59 -10.74 0.41 12.35
CA SER A 59 -12.09 -0.04 12.70
C SER A 59 -12.06 -1.38 13.39
N THR A 60 -13.10 -1.73 14.14
CA THR A 60 -13.32 -3.08 14.67
C THR A 60 -14.33 -3.87 13.84
N ARG A 61 -14.81 -3.31 12.72
CA ARG A 61 -15.79 -3.92 11.83
C ARG A 61 -15.17 -4.27 10.48
N GLU A 62 -15.38 -5.52 10.07
CA GLU A 62 -14.96 -6.03 8.76
C GLU A 62 -15.67 -5.30 7.62
N GLY A 63 -14.94 -5.05 6.52
CA GLY A 63 -15.52 -4.53 5.29
C GLY A 63 -15.82 -3.03 5.28
N GLU A 64 -15.44 -2.30 6.34
CA GLU A 64 -15.46 -0.84 6.32
C GLU A 64 -14.46 -0.26 5.30
N THR A 65 -14.71 0.98 4.90
CA THR A 65 -13.83 1.71 3.99
C THR A 65 -13.23 2.92 4.70
N CYS A 66 -11.96 3.18 4.43
CA CYS A 66 -11.25 4.32 4.96
C CYS A 66 -11.92 5.63 4.51
N PRO A 67 -12.38 6.52 5.41
CA PRO A 67 -12.98 7.80 5.01
C PRO A 67 -11.99 8.76 4.33
N LYS A 68 -10.67 8.52 4.46
CA LYS A 68 -9.63 9.34 3.82
C LYS A 68 -9.33 8.91 2.40
N CYS A 69 -9.33 7.61 2.11
CA CYS A 69 -8.91 7.08 0.81
C CYS A 69 -9.88 6.09 0.16
N GLY A 70 -11.02 5.77 0.77
CA GLY A 70 -12.04 4.88 0.20
C GLY A 70 -11.66 3.39 0.07
N MET A 71 -10.42 3.00 0.37
CA MET A 71 -10.01 1.60 0.36
C MET A 71 -10.70 0.82 1.48
N LYS A 72 -10.98 -0.47 1.26
CA LYS A 72 -11.41 -1.36 2.34
C LYS A 72 -10.34 -1.39 3.42
N LEU A 73 -10.76 -1.28 4.67
CA LEU A 73 -9.88 -1.55 5.80
C LEU A 73 -9.55 -3.04 5.76
N GLU A 74 -8.26 -3.32 5.70
CA GLU A 74 -7.76 -4.68 5.72
C GLU A 74 -7.70 -5.16 7.16
N HIS A 75 -7.86 -6.47 7.36
CA HIS A 75 -7.72 -7.08 8.67
C HIS A 75 -6.36 -6.72 9.24
N ASN A 76 -6.39 -5.88 10.25
CA ASN A 76 -5.25 -5.35 10.94
C ASN A 76 -5.48 -5.49 12.44
N ASP A 77 -5.40 -6.72 12.95
CA ASP A 77 -5.27 -7.01 14.38
C ASP A 77 -3.98 -6.41 15.00
N LYS A 78 -3.25 -5.56 14.25
CA LYS A 78 -1.94 -4.99 14.52
C LYS A 78 -2.00 -3.47 14.40
N VAL A 79 -2.70 -2.84 15.33
CA VAL A 79 -2.37 -1.45 15.72
C VAL A 79 -0.87 -1.40 15.99
N ALA A 80 -0.21 -0.28 15.66
CA ALA A 80 1.18 -0.01 16.05
C ALA A 80 1.40 -0.52 17.47
N ASN A 81 2.23 -1.55 17.62
CA ASN A 81 2.47 -2.26 18.88
C ASN A 81 3.22 -1.40 19.92
N GLY A 82 3.17 -0.07 19.78
CA GLY A 82 3.90 0.92 20.54
C GLY A 82 5.41 0.96 20.22
N LYS A 83 5.90 0.12 19.30
CA LYS A 83 7.33 0.02 19.00
C LYS A 83 7.70 0.87 17.80
N THR A 84 8.90 1.41 17.87
CA THR A 84 9.57 2.08 16.76
C THR A 84 10.61 1.14 16.19
N TYR A 85 10.68 1.04 14.87
CA TYR A 85 11.66 0.22 14.19
C TYR A 85 12.62 1.07 13.36
N ALA A 86 13.84 0.59 13.22
CA ALA A 86 14.84 1.15 12.33
C ALA A 86 15.49 0.04 11.49
N MET A 87 16.10 0.42 10.38
CA MET A 87 16.85 -0.49 9.54
C MET A 87 18.33 -0.17 9.66
N LYS A 88 19.12 -1.11 10.20
CA LYS A 88 20.57 -1.03 10.17
C LYS A 88 21.09 -1.51 8.83
N PHE A 89 21.96 -0.73 8.19
CA PHE A 89 22.58 -1.07 6.91
C PHE A 89 24.11 -1.17 7.04
N GLU A 90 24.67 -2.32 6.65
CA GLU A 90 26.10 -2.62 6.77
C GLU A 90 26.60 -3.39 5.53
N PRO A 91 26.92 -2.70 4.42
CA PRO A 91 27.37 -3.38 3.21
C PRO A 91 28.75 -3.99 3.39
N THR A 92 29.02 -5.11 2.71
CA THR A 92 30.34 -5.73 2.65
C THR A 92 30.84 -5.72 1.20
N PRO A 93 31.93 -5.00 0.87
CA PRO A 93 32.71 -4.11 1.74
C PRO A 93 31.95 -2.81 2.10
N MET A 94 32.38 -2.14 3.18
CA MET A 94 31.80 -0.86 3.61
C MET A 94 31.90 0.24 2.55
N GLN A 95 33.02 0.26 1.81
CA GLN A 95 33.18 1.15 0.67
C GLN A 95 32.67 0.47 -0.60
N LEU A 96 31.48 0.85 -1.04
CA LEU A 96 30.90 0.37 -2.29
C LEU A 96 31.61 0.98 -3.49
N THR A 97 31.95 0.14 -4.48
CA THR A 97 32.61 0.54 -5.72
C THR A 97 31.91 -0.10 -6.91
N ALA A 98 31.65 0.68 -7.95
CA ALA A 98 30.99 0.24 -9.15
C ALA A 98 31.75 -0.90 -9.85
N GLY A 99 31.01 -1.88 -10.36
CA GLY A 99 31.54 -3.07 -11.02
C GLY A 99 32.20 -4.08 -10.07
N GLN A 100 32.28 -3.79 -8.77
CA GLN A 100 32.75 -4.75 -7.77
C GLN A 100 31.55 -5.41 -7.08
N PRO A 101 31.59 -6.74 -6.86
CA PRO A 101 30.58 -7.42 -6.06
C PRO A 101 30.49 -6.82 -4.66
N SER A 102 29.28 -6.63 -4.18
CA SER A 102 29.00 -6.25 -2.80
C SER A 102 27.87 -7.09 -2.26
N GLN A 103 27.86 -7.26 -0.94
CA GLN A 103 26.74 -7.81 -0.21
C GLN A 103 26.09 -6.69 0.59
N LEU A 104 24.81 -6.44 0.33
CA LEU A 104 24.03 -5.46 1.06
C LEU A 104 23.35 -6.17 2.24
N VAL A 105 23.68 -5.76 3.47
CA VAL A 105 23.19 -6.39 4.69
C VAL A 105 22.25 -5.43 5.41
N PHE A 106 21.05 -5.91 5.71
CA PHE A 106 19.98 -5.17 6.35
C PHE A 106 19.54 -5.88 7.63
N THR A 107 19.56 -5.19 8.76
CA THR A 107 19.11 -5.75 10.05
C THR A 107 18.00 -4.87 10.61
N PRO A 108 16.74 -5.33 10.62
CA PRO A 108 15.66 -4.61 11.28
C PRO A 108 15.87 -4.63 12.79
N GLN A 109 15.72 -3.48 13.44
CA GLN A 109 15.95 -3.29 14.88
C GLN A 109 14.76 -2.61 15.54
N GLU A 110 14.41 -3.06 16.75
CA GLU A 110 13.53 -2.32 17.64
C GLU A 110 14.34 -1.22 18.34
N VAL A 111 13.93 0.04 18.19
CA VAL A 111 14.66 1.18 18.76
C VAL A 111 14.61 1.10 20.29
N GLY A 112 15.77 1.13 20.94
CA GLY A 112 15.91 0.97 22.38
C GLY A 112 15.91 -0.48 22.87
N ASN A 113 15.81 -1.45 21.95
CA ASN A 113 15.93 -2.88 22.22
C ASN A 113 16.56 -3.61 21.02
N GLU A 114 17.73 -3.15 20.59
CA GLU A 114 18.38 -3.57 19.34
C GLU A 114 18.80 -5.05 19.33
N ALA A 115 18.84 -5.69 20.51
CA ALA A 115 19.12 -7.12 20.65
C ALA A 115 17.89 -8.02 20.41
N ALA A 116 16.68 -7.45 20.44
CA ALA A 116 15.46 -8.21 20.19
C ALA A 116 15.35 -8.58 18.70
N PRO A 117 15.00 -9.84 18.37
CA PRO A 117 14.77 -10.22 16.99
C PRO A 117 13.52 -9.51 16.44
N VAL A 118 13.62 -9.00 15.21
CA VAL A 118 12.51 -8.37 14.50
C VAL A 118 12.12 -9.23 13.30
N PRO A 119 11.27 -10.26 13.50
CA PRO A 119 10.82 -11.11 12.40
C PRO A 119 9.92 -10.31 11.46
N LEU A 120 10.10 -10.46 10.15
CA LEU A 120 9.31 -9.74 9.15
C LEU A 120 8.15 -10.61 8.62
N ALA A 121 7.01 -9.99 8.36
CA ALA A 121 5.89 -10.59 7.64
C ALA A 121 6.22 -10.77 6.16
N LEU A 122 5.53 -11.69 5.49
CA LEU A 122 5.63 -11.83 4.03
C LEU A 122 4.60 -10.89 3.40
N VAL A 123 5.05 -9.98 2.53
CA VAL A 123 4.22 -9.06 1.76
C VAL A 123 4.65 -9.19 0.31
N HIS A 124 3.71 -9.42 -0.61
CA HIS A 124 4.00 -9.71 -2.03
C HIS A 124 5.09 -10.78 -2.20
N GLU A 125 4.94 -11.90 -1.49
CA GLU A 125 5.87 -13.05 -1.53
C GLU A 125 7.31 -12.76 -1.05
N LYS A 126 7.61 -11.56 -0.53
CA LYS A 126 8.95 -11.17 -0.04
C LYS A 126 8.88 -10.57 1.36
N LYS A 127 10.03 -10.57 2.04
CA LYS A 127 10.17 -10.00 3.39
C LYS A 127 10.58 -8.53 3.36
N ILE A 128 11.38 -8.17 2.35
CA ILE A 128 11.85 -6.83 2.08
C ILE A 128 11.78 -6.61 0.57
N HIS A 129 11.13 -5.53 0.14
CA HIS A 129 11.35 -4.96 -1.18
C HIS A 129 12.42 -3.89 -1.07
N LEU A 130 13.60 -4.16 -1.62
CA LEU A 130 14.70 -3.22 -1.67
C LEU A 130 14.63 -2.47 -3.00
N ILE A 131 14.31 -1.19 -2.92
CA ILE A 131 14.34 -0.29 -4.08
C ILE A 131 15.64 0.50 -4.05
N ILE A 132 16.46 0.33 -5.09
CA ILE A 132 17.73 1.03 -5.26
C ILE A 132 17.55 2.02 -6.39
N VAL A 133 17.64 3.31 -6.10
CA VAL A 133 17.57 4.36 -7.12
C VAL A 133 18.80 5.25 -7.11
N SER A 134 19.22 5.72 -8.29
CA SER A 134 20.15 6.84 -8.32
C SER A 134 19.47 8.10 -7.76
N LYS A 135 20.24 9.01 -7.17
CA LYS A 135 19.71 10.24 -6.55
C LYS A 135 18.93 11.13 -7.51
N ASP A 136 19.23 11.04 -8.81
CA ASP A 136 18.50 11.74 -9.87
C ASP A 136 17.32 10.95 -10.44
N LEU A 137 16.99 9.78 -9.86
CA LEU A 137 15.94 8.84 -10.29
C LEU A 137 16.07 8.34 -11.73
N GLY A 138 17.25 8.49 -12.33
CA GLY A 138 17.55 7.98 -13.67
C GLY A 138 17.75 6.46 -13.72
N GLN A 139 18.03 5.83 -12.58
CA GLN A 139 18.24 4.39 -12.44
C GLN A 139 17.33 3.83 -11.36
N PHE A 140 16.82 2.62 -11.58
CA PHE A 140 15.93 1.91 -10.68
C PHE A 140 16.27 0.42 -10.71
N TYR A 141 16.35 -0.17 -9.52
CA TYR A 141 16.50 -1.61 -9.34
C TYR A 141 15.62 -2.06 -8.18
N HIS A 142 15.11 -3.28 -8.28
CA HIS A 142 14.19 -3.87 -7.32
C HIS A 142 14.71 -5.25 -6.95
N GLU A 143 15.19 -5.35 -5.71
CA GLU A 143 15.85 -6.54 -5.19
C GLU A 143 15.13 -7.03 -3.94
N HIS A 144 15.41 -8.28 -3.55
CA HIS A 144 14.75 -8.91 -2.41
C HIS A 144 15.78 -9.60 -1.50
N PRO A 145 16.26 -8.90 -0.46
CA PRO A 145 17.15 -9.49 0.54
C PRO A 145 16.55 -10.74 1.20
N GLU A 146 17.36 -11.79 1.34
CA GLU A 146 16.97 -13.06 1.94
C GLU A 146 17.44 -13.16 3.39
N TYR A 147 16.60 -13.75 4.25
CA TYR A 147 16.92 -13.95 5.66
C TYR A 147 18.07 -14.95 5.86
N THR A 148 18.96 -14.65 6.78
CA THR A 148 20.12 -15.48 7.11
C THR A 148 20.09 -16.00 8.54
N ALA A 149 20.92 -16.99 8.84
CA ALA A 149 21.07 -17.55 10.19
C ALA A 149 21.59 -16.51 11.21
N GLN A 150 22.18 -15.40 10.75
CA GLN A 150 22.67 -14.30 11.58
C GLN A 150 21.57 -13.33 12.01
N GLY A 151 20.30 -13.55 11.61
CA GLY A 151 19.18 -12.69 11.97
C GLY A 151 19.05 -11.43 11.10
N ASN A 152 19.81 -11.34 10.01
CA ASN A 152 19.78 -10.23 9.06
C ASN A 152 19.30 -10.68 7.68
N TYR A 153 19.11 -9.73 6.78
CA TYR A 153 18.70 -9.95 5.41
C TYR A 153 19.80 -9.51 4.45
N GLN A 154 20.13 -10.35 3.47
CA GLN A 154 21.27 -10.12 2.58
C GLN A 154 20.87 -10.24 1.11
N VAL A 155 21.46 -9.39 0.27
CA VAL A 155 21.42 -9.54 -1.18
C VAL A 155 22.81 -9.24 -1.76
N ASN A 156 23.24 -10.07 -2.71
CA ASN A 156 24.43 -9.78 -3.50
C ASN A 156 24.05 -8.82 -4.61
N TYR A 157 24.72 -7.68 -4.66
CA TYR A 157 24.45 -6.65 -5.65
C TYR A 157 25.75 -6.05 -6.18
N THR A 158 25.82 -5.84 -7.49
CA THR A 158 26.95 -5.16 -8.14
C THR A 158 26.43 -3.89 -8.79
N PHE A 159 26.79 -2.74 -8.22
CA PHE A 159 26.40 -1.45 -8.80
C PHE A 159 27.06 -1.28 -10.17
N PRO A 160 26.30 -1.07 -11.27
CA PRO A 160 26.92 -0.94 -12.60
C PRO A 160 27.75 0.35 -12.77
N LYS A 161 27.41 1.40 -12.01
CA LYS A 161 28.07 2.71 -12.01
C LYS A 161 28.16 3.27 -10.59
N GLY A 162 29.05 4.23 -10.41
CA GLY A 162 29.16 5.01 -9.20
C GLY A 162 28.15 6.16 -9.18
N GLY A 163 28.12 6.90 -8.07
CA GLY A 163 27.18 7.99 -7.86
C GLY A 163 26.51 7.93 -6.50
N ASP A 164 25.62 8.86 -6.27
CA ASP A 164 24.79 8.88 -5.09
C ASP A 164 23.52 8.07 -5.37
N TYR A 165 23.17 7.18 -4.46
CA TYR A 165 21.99 6.34 -4.52
C TYR A 165 21.17 6.50 -3.24
N VAL A 166 19.89 6.19 -3.33
CA VAL A 166 19.01 6.04 -2.17
C VAL A 166 18.43 4.65 -2.22
N LEU A 167 18.59 3.91 -1.12
CA LEU A 167 18.04 2.59 -0.93
C LEU A 167 16.82 2.73 -0.03
N PHE A 168 15.65 2.33 -0.54
CA PHE A 168 14.43 2.21 0.25
C PHE A 168 14.22 0.75 0.63
N GLN A 169 13.96 0.47 1.90
CA GLN A 169 13.62 -0.86 2.39
C GLN A 169 12.17 -0.83 2.81
N ASP A 170 11.34 -1.50 2.05
CA ASP A 170 9.92 -1.66 2.35
C ASP A 170 9.72 -2.99 3.09
N TYR A 171 9.27 -2.93 4.34
CA TYR A 171 9.16 -4.11 5.21
C TYR A 171 8.07 -3.97 6.26
N THR A 172 7.58 -5.11 6.77
CA THR A 172 6.56 -5.12 7.82
C THR A 172 7.00 -6.04 8.96
N PRO A 173 7.41 -5.52 10.12
CA PRO A 173 7.65 -6.33 11.30
C PRO A 173 6.38 -7.12 11.70
N THR A 174 6.57 -8.35 12.17
CA THR A 174 5.46 -9.21 12.55
C THR A 174 4.75 -8.63 13.77
N GLY A 175 3.46 -8.34 13.64
CA GLY A 175 2.70 -7.71 14.73
C GLY A 175 2.78 -6.18 14.74
N ALA A 176 3.35 -5.56 13.71
CA ALA A 176 3.38 -4.11 13.53
C ALA A 176 2.85 -3.74 12.14
N GLY A 177 2.68 -2.42 11.92
CA GLY A 177 2.39 -1.87 10.60
C GLY A 177 3.61 -1.81 9.69
N HIS A 178 3.35 -1.46 8.43
CA HIS A 178 4.36 -1.18 7.40
C HIS A 178 5.44 -0.20 7.91
N GLN A 179 6.68 -0.43 7.49
CA GLN A 179 7.84 0.40 7.77
C GLN A 179 8.60 0.69 6.47
N LEU A 180 9.21 1.86 6.43
CA LEU A 180 10.06 2.27 5.31
C LEU A 180 11.43 2.72 5.83
N GLY A 181 12.44 1.92 5.55
CA GLY A 181 13.84 2.31 5.69
C GLY A 181 14.26 3.19 4.52
N ARG A 182 15.09 4.21 4.79
CA ARG A 182 15.70 5.06 3.77
C ARG A 182 17.18 5.24 4.07
N GLN A 183 18.02 4.85 3.12
CA GLN A 183 19.47 4.88 3.27
C GLN A 183 20.13 5.54 2.05
N PRO A 184 20.53 6.82 2.16
CA PRO A 184 21.42 7.45 1.20
C PRO A 184 22.81 6.79 1.29
N ILE A 185 23.40 6.52 0.12
CA ILE A 185 24.75 5.96 0.00
C ILE A 185 25.50 6.64 -1.15
N THR A 186 26.83 6.53 -1.14
CA THR A 186 27.68 6.89 -2.28
C THR A 186 28.47 5.67 -2.72
N VAL A 187 28.40 5.37 -4.03
CA VAL A 187 29.15 4.31 -4.69
C VAL A 187 30.29 4.94 -5.49
N GLN A 188 31.51 4.45 -5.29
CA GLN A 188 32.69 4.96 -6.00
C GLN A 188 32.73 4.50 -7.45
N GLY A 189 33.35 5.29 -8.32
CA GLY A 189 33.57 4.95 -9.73
C GLY A 189 32.82 5.85 -10.71
N PRO A 190 32.85 5.51 -12.01
CA PRO A 190 32.26 6.33 -13.07
C PRO A 190 30.75 6.44 -12.88
N LYS A 191 30.21 7.67 -12.97
CA LYS A 191 28.78 7.94 -12.78
C LYS A 191 28.00 7.80 -14.08
N TYR A 192 26.69 7.59 -13.97
CA TYR A 192 25.77 7.81 -15.09
C TYR A 192 25.77 9.29 -15.50
N ALA A 193 25.40 9.55 -16.76
CA ALA A 193 25.04 10.89 -17.17
C ALA A 193 23.76 11.30 -16.41
N PRO A 194 23.73 12.45 -15.71
CA PRO A 194 22.57 12.83 -14.92
C PRO A 194 21.32 12.99 -15.78
N VAL A 195 20.21 12.44 -15.31
CA VAL A 195 18.88 12.63 -15.92
C VAL A 195 18.16 13.77 -15.21
N LYS A 196 17.43 14.60 -15.96
CA LYS A 196 16.58 15.66 -15.40
C LYS A 196 15.16 15.50 -15.92
N PHE A 197 14.21 15.41 -14.99
CA PHE A 197 12.79 15.35 -15.28
C PHE A 197 12.18 16.71 -15.00
N LYS A 198 11.38 17.26 -15.92
CA LYS A 198 10.81 18.61 -15.78
C LYS A 198 9.33 18.71 -16.13
N HIS A 199 8.83 17.75 -16.89
CA HIS A 199 7.49 17.75 -17.45
C HIS A 199 6.90 16.37 -17.26
N ASP A 200 5.56 16.31 -17.29
CA ASP A 200 4.86 15.05 -17.30
C ASP A 200 5.30 14.23 -18.51
N ASP A 201 5.63 12.97 -18.25
CA ASP A 201 5.87 11.96 -19.26
C ASP A 201 5.19 10.68 -18.81
N MET A 202 3.97 10.47 -19.31
CA MET A 202 3.08 9.38 -18.91
C MET A 202 3.10 8.24 -19.95
N GLN A 203 4.13 8.21 -20.79
CA GLN A 203 4.33 7.19 -21.81
C GLN A 203 5.68 6.51 -21.60
N TRP A 204 5.72 5.20 -21.78
CA TRP A 204 6.94 4.44 -21.82
C TRP A 204 6.91 3.49 -23.01
N ALA A 205 8.04 3.32 -23.70
CA ALA A 205 8.14 2.37 -24.80
C ALA A 205 9.54 1.75 -24.88
N GLN A 206 9.60 0.42 -24.96
CA GLN A 206 10.84 -0.34 -25.12
C GLN A 206 10.54 -1.76 -25.64
N ASP A 207 11.41 -2.33 -26.46
CA ASP A 207 11.30 -3.71 -26.97
C ASP A 207 9.93 -4.03 -27.62
N GLY A 208 9.31 -3.04 -28.27
CA GLY A 208 7.99 -3.14 -28.88
C GLY A 208 6.81 -3.02 -27.91
N TYR A 209 7.08 -2.94 -26.60
CA TYR A 209 6.07 -2.61 -25.60
C TYR A 209 5.81 -1.10 -25.55
N GLN A 210 4.59 -0.76 -25.20
CA GLN A 210 4.14 0.58 -24.87
C GLN A 210 3.31 0.49 -23.60
N ALA A 211 3.63 1.32 -22.61
CA ALA A 211 2.84 1.47 -21.40
C ALA A 211 2.37 2.93 -21.30
N THR A 212 1.08 3.11 -21.03
CA THR A 212 0.47 4.44 -20.85
C THR A 212 -0.08 4.54 -19.44
N LEU A 213 0.48 5.46 -18.66
CA LEU A 213 -0.03 5.86 -17.35
C LEU A 213 -1.21 6.81 -17.53
N SER A 214 -2.22 6.68 -16.66
CA SER A 214 -3.41 7.54 -16.63
C SER A 214 -3.99 7.59 -15.22
N PHE A 215 -4.75 8.65 -14.92
CA PHE A 215 -5.48 8.82 -13.67
C PHE A 215 -6.96 9.09 -13.96
N ASP A 216 -7.82 8.67 -13.05
CA ASP A 216 -9.28 8.89 -13.13
C ASP A 216 -9.71 10.32 -12.81
N LYS A 217 -8.85 11.10 -12.13
CA LYS A 217 -9.08 12.47 -11.69
C LYS A 217 -7.84 13.34 -11.94
N PRO A 218 -7.96 14.68 -11.87
CA PRO A 218 -6.81 15.58 -11.90
C PRO A 218 -5.78 15.21 -10.82
N LEU A 219 -4.50 15.24 -11.19
CA LEU A 219 -3.39 14.86 -10.32
C LEU A 219 -3.09 15.96 -9.28
N THR A 220 -3.89 16.00 -8.21
CA THR A 220 -3.71 16.91 -7.08
C THR A 220 -3.51 16.15 -5.78
N THR A 221 -2.89 16.80 -4.80
CA THR A 221 -2.73 16.24 -3.44
C THR A 221 -4.06 16.05 -2.70
N GLY A 222 -4.03 15.16 -1.71
CA GLY A 222 -5.09 15.05 -0.69
C GLY A 222 -6.36 14.34 -1.15
N GLN A 223 -6.29 13.58 -2.25
CA GLN A 223 -7.40 12.77 -2.74
C GLN A 223 -6.92 11.39 -3.17
N LEU A 224 -7.81 10.39 -3.05
CA LEU A 224 -7.59 9.10 -3.67
C LEU A 224 -7.71 9.23 -5.19
N LEU A 225 -6.67 8.76 -5.87
CA LEU A 225 -6.57 8.65 -7.32
C LEU A 225 -6.56 7.17 -7.73
N GLY A 226 -7.42 6.84 -8.68
CA GLY A 226 -7.34 5.62 -9.44
C GLY A 226 -6.28 5.77 -10.52
N MET A 227 -5.13 5.16 -10.30
CA MET A 227 -4.04 5.10 -11.27
C MET A 227 -4.19 3.86 -12.14
N LYS A 228 -3.99 4.01 -13.45
CA LYS A 228 -4.11 2.92 -14.41
C LYS A 228 -2.96 2.94 -15.40
N ILE A 229 -2.29 1.80 -15.57
CA ILE A 229 -1.26 1.61 -16.58
C ILE A 229 -1.75 0.61 -17.62
N THR A 230 -1.86 1.04 -18.88
CA THR A 230 -2.31 0.19 -19.99
C THR A 230 -1.11 -0.27 -20.81
N ILE A 231 -0.98 -1.58 -21.02
CA ILE A 231 0.14 -2.21 -21.71
C ILE A 231 -0.29 -2.69 -23.10
N ARG A 232 0.50 -2.32 -24.11
CA ARG A 232 0.41 -2.81 -25.48
C ARG A 232 1.75 -3.37 -25.94
N LYS A 233 1.73 -4.29 -26.89
CA LYS A 233 2.92 -4.80 -27.59
C LYS A 233 2.64 -4.75 -29.09
N ASN A 234 3.50 -4.06 -29.84
CA ASN A 234 3.35 -3.87 -31.29
C ASN A 234 1.94 -3.37 -31.69
N GLY A 235 1.39 -2.45 -30.90
CA GLY A 235 0.06 -1.86 -31.10
C GLY A 235 -1.12 -2.71 -30.59
N GLN A 236 -0.91 -3.98 -30.24
CA GLN A 236 -1.97 -4.86 -29.71
C GLN A 236 -2.03 -4.81 -28.18
N PRO A 237 -3.23 -4.86 -27.57
CA PRO A 237 -3.37 -5.01 -26.12
C PRO A 237 -2.69 -6.28 -25.61
N VAL A 238 -1.93 -6.19 -24.52
CA VAL A 238 -1.39 -7.37 -23.82
C VAL A 238 -2.46 -7.86 -22.85
N THR A 239 -2.95 -9.09 -22.99
CA THR A 239 -4.07 -9.62 -22.18
C THR A 239 -3.71 -10.90 -21.43
N ASP A 240 -2.43 -11.21 -21.39
CA ASP A 240 -1.82 -12.44 -20.90
C ASP A 240 -0.59 -12.14 -20.03
N LEU A 241 -0.66 -11.06 -19.24
CA LEU A 241 0.37 -10.77 -18.24
C LEU A 241 0.51 -11.92 -17.24
N ASP A 242 1.76 -12.13 -16.83
CA ASP A 242 2.13 -13.11 -15.82
C ASP A 242 2.20 -12.43 -14.45
N ASN A 243 1.91 -13.18 -13.39
CA ASN A 243 2.19 -12.70 -12.05
C ASN A 243 3.71 -12.54 -11.84
N TYR A 244 4.04 -11.51 -11.09
CA TYR A 244 5.35 -11.28 -10.51
C TYR A 244 5.11 -10.81 -9.08
N LEU A 245 5.82 -11.41 -8.11
CA LEU A 245 5.64 -11.17 -6.67
C LEU A 245 4.16 -11.03 -6.28
N GLY A 246 3.35 -12.03 -6.64
CA GLY A 246 1.92 -12.09 -6.32
C GLY A 246 0.98 -11.17 -7.11
N ALA A 247 1.44 -10.34 -8.07
CA ALA A 247 0.57 -9.42 -8.81
C ALA A 247 0.97 -9.21 -10.28
N LEU A 248 0.08 -8.58 -11.08
CA LEU A 248 0.32 -8.32 -12.50
C LEU A 248 1.26 -7.14 -12.76
N GLY A 249 1.47 -6.27 -11.77
CA GLY A 249 2.49 -5.25 -11.82
C GLY A 249 2.75 -4.62 -10.46
N HIS A 250 4.00 -4.23 -10.22
CA HIS A 250 4.40 -3.47 -9.03
C HIS A 250 4.72 -2.06 -9.41
N VAL A 251 4.18 -1.12 -8.64
CA VAL A 251 4.45 0.29 -8.84
C VAL A 251 5.05 0.91 -7.59
N VAL A 252 6.11 1.65 -7.81
CA VAL A 252 6.75 2.49 -6.79
C VAL A 252 6.75 3.92 -7.31
N VAL A 253 6.40 4.87 -6.46
CA VAL A 253 6.41 6.30 -6.79
C VAL A 253 7.32 7.05 -5.84
N ILE A 254 8.26 7.83 -6.37
CA ILE A 254 9.29 8.51 -5.57
C ILE A 254 9.33 9.99 -5.95
N SER A 255 9.32 10.89 -4.97
CA SER A 255 9.48 12.33 -5.23
C SER A 255 10.88 12.65 -5.77
N GLU A 256 11.00 13.71 -6.56
CA GLU A 256 12.27 14.16 -7.16
C GLU A 256 13.41 14.33 -6.14
N ASP A 257 13.07 14.77 -4.92
CA ASP A 257 14.02 14.93 -3.81
C ASP A 257 14.37 13.63 -3.08
N THR A 258 13.74 12.50 -3.44
CA THR A 258 13.85 11.18 -2.79
C THR A 258 13.41 11.13 -1.34
N GLU A 259 12.66 12.13 -0.85
CA GLU A 259 12.17 12.17 0.53
C GLU A 259 10.81 11.50 0.70
N ARG A 260 10.07 11.27 -0.38
CA ARG A 260 8.77 10.59 -0.37
C ARG A 260 8.81 9.36 -1.26
N TYR A 261 8.27 8.27 -0.72
CA TYR A 261 8.16 6.99 -1.37
C TYR A 261 6.75 6.47 -1.13
N LEU A 262 6.09 6.04 -2.20
CA LEU A 262 4.78 5.44 -2.14
C LEU A 262 4.89 4.01 -2.67
N HIS A 263 4.64 3.05 -1.79
CA HIS A 263 4.36 1.69 -2.20
C HIS A 263 2.94 1.64 -2.73
N VAL A 264 2.75 1.24 -3.98
CA VAL A 264 1.42 1.23 -4.59
C VAL A 264 1.01 -0.21 -4.88
N HIS A 265 -0.03 -0.65 -4.17
CA HIS A 265 -0.62 -1.96 -4.38
C HIS A 265 -1.49 -1.96 -5.65
N PRO A 266 -1.35 -2.97 -6.52
CA PRO A 266 -2.31 -3.21 -7.57
C PRO A 266 -3.65 -3.63 -6.97
N ASN A 267 -4.73 -3.23 -7.61
CA ASN A 267 -6.06 -3.72 -7.28
C ASN A 267 -6.16 -5.21 -7.65
N ASP A 268 -7.00 -5.97 -6.95
CA ASP A 268 -7.32 -7.33 -7.37
C ASP A 268 -7.82 -7.33 -8.82
N GLN A 269 -7.14 -8.07 -9.69
CA GLN A 269 -7.48 -8.15 -11.11
C GLN A 269 -7.86 -9.59 -11.48
N ALA A 270 -9.10 -9.78 -11.94
CA ALA A 270 -9.53 -11.03 -12.55
C ALA A 270 -8.94 -11.22 -13.96
N ASP A 271 -8.72 -10.10 -14.67
CA ASP A 271 -8.22 -10.08 -16.05
C ASP A 271 -6.70 -9.85 -16.08
N LYS A 272 -5.99 -10.56 -16.98
CA LYS A 272 -4.53 -10.51 -17.13
C LYS A 272 -4.03 -9.34 -18.00
N GLY A 273 -4.67 -8.17 -17.87
CA GLY A 273 -4.40 -6.97 -18.68
C GLY A 273 -5.56 -6.63 -19.65
N PRO A 274 -5.41 -5.58 -20.48
CA PRO A 274 -4.21 -4.78 -20.71
C PRO A 274 -4.00 -3.67 -19.69
N ALA A 275 -4.99 -3.40 -18.85
CA ALA A 275 -4.92 -2.34 -17.86
C ALA A 275 -4.64 -2.91 -16.47
N ILE A 276 -3.59 -2.43 -15.83
CA ILE A 276 -3.28 -2.69 -14.43
C ILE A 276 -3.77 -1.48 -13.63
N GLY A 277 -4.71 -1.71 -12.71
CA GLY A 277 -5.30 -0.69 -11.86
C GLY A 277 -4.61 -0.63 -10.50
N PHE A 278 -4.45 0.57 -9.97
CA PHE A 278 -3.78 0.88 -8.72
C PHE A 278 -4.54 2.01 -8.01
N ASN A 279 -4.44 2.06 -6.69
CA ASN A 279 -4.96 3.18 -5.89
C ASN A 279 -3.81 3.88 -5.18
N THR A 280 -3.76 5.21 -5.28
CA THR A 280 -2.71 6.01 -4.63
C THR A 280 -3.24 7.36 -4.17
N ASN A 281 -2.51 8.01 -3.27
CA ASN A 281 -2.78 9.37 -2.79
C ASN A 281 -1.44 10.09 -2.58
N PHE A 282 -1.37 11.36 -2.95
CA PHE A 282 -0.18 12.19 -2.78
C PHE A 282 -0.41 13.21 -1.66
N GLU A 283 0.50 13.25 -0.70
CA GLU A 283 0.43 14.20 0.42
C GLU A 283 1.07 15.55 0.11
N ALA A 284 1.94 15.62 -0.89
CA ALA A 284 2.65 16.83 -1.26
C ALA A 284 2.67 17.06 -2.77
N PRO A 285 2.63 18.33 -3.22
CA PRO A 285 2.82 18.65 -4.63
C PRO A 285 4.30 18.49 -5.00
N GLY A 286 4.56 18.29 -6.29
CA GLY A 286 5.91 18.19 -6.81
C GLY A 286 6.05 17.23 -7.97
N LEU A 287 7.27 17.09 -8.46
CA LEU A 287 7.63 16.08 -9.45
C LEU A 287 7.86 14.73 -8.75
N TYR A 288 7.32 13.69 -9.37
CA TYR A 288 7.49 12.31 -8.96
C TYR A 288 7.90 11.46 -10.15
N ARG A 289 8.70 10.43 -9.88
CA ARG A 289 9.01 9.35 -10.79
C ARG A 289 8.19 8.13 -10.41
N VAL A 290 7.49 7.54 -11.36
CA VAL A 290 6.71 6.31 -11.21
C VAL A 290 7.49 5.21 -11.91
N PHE A 291 7.76 4.11 -11.23
CA PHE A 291 8.40 2.93 -11.79
C PHE A 291 7.41 1.78 -11.78
N LEU A 292 7.20 1.14 -12.93
CA LEU A 292 6.38 -0.06 -13.08
C LEU A 292 7.30 -1.24 -13.37
N GLN A 293 7.12 -2.35 -12.65
CA GLN A 293 7.58 -3.66 -13.10
C GLN A 293 6.38 -4.54 -13.49
N PHE A 294 6.43 -5.15 -14.66
CA PHE A 294 5.45 -6.14 -15.12
C PHE A 294 6.15 -7.34 -15.76
N ASN A 295 5.50 -8.50 -15.71
CA ASN A 295 5.99 -9.74 -16.30
C ASN A 295 5.13 -10.14 -17.51
N HIS A 296 5.77 -10.46 -18.62
CA HIS A 296 5.09 -10.99 -19.78
C HIS A 296 5.98 -11.99 -20.53
N GLY A 297 5.55 -13.25 -20.55
CA GLY A 297 6.32 -14.35 -21.14
C GLY A 297 7.56 -14.71 -20.29
N GLY A 298 7.47 -14.58 -18.97
CA GLY A 298 8.57 -14.84 -18.04
C GLY A 298 9.70 -13.82 -18.05
N LYS A 299 9.55 -12.68 -18.76
CA LYS A 299 10.51 -11.57 -18.76
C LYS A 299 9.95 -10.40 -17.97
N ILE A 300 10.75 -9.90 -17.03
CA ILE A 300 10.45 -8.66 -16.32
C ILE A 300 10.79 -7.46 -17.20
N HIS A 301 9.84 -6.54 -17.29
CA HIS A 301 9.96 -5.25 -17.95
C HIS A 301 9.85 -4.15 -16.90
N THR A 302 10.75 -3.17 -16.96
CA THR A 302 10.70 -2.00 -16.07
C THR A 302 10.40 -0.76 -16.90
N GLY A 303 9.26 -0.14 -16.65
CA GLY A 303 8.86 1.13 -17.24
C GLY A 303 8.96 2.27 -16.24
N ASP A 304 9.12 3.48 -16.74
CA ASP A 304 9.24 4.68 -15.92
C ASP A 304 8.41 5.83 -16.51
N PHE A 305 7.90 6.68 -15.62
CA PHE A 305 7.05 7.82 -15.97
C PHE A 305 7.38 8.99 -15.06
N THR A 306 7.17 10.21 -15.54
CA THR A 306 7.25 11.43 -14.73
C THR A 306 5.87 12.04 -14.61
N ILE A 307 5.52 12.43 -13.38
CA ILE A 307 4.25 13.11 -13.10
C ILE A 307 4.49 14.33 -12.21
N ASN A 308 3.68 15.38 -12.37
CA ASN A 308 3.75 16.63 -11.63
C ASN A 308 2.45 16.83 -10.84
N VAL A 309 2.49 16.43 -9.58
CA VAL A 309 1.35 16.54 -8.66
C VAL A 309 1.17 17.99 -8.25
N LYS A 310 -0.03 18.51 -8.44
CA LYS A 310 -0.40 19.87 -8.05
C LYS A 310 -0.89 19.92 -6.61
N GLY A 311 -0.83 21.10 -6.00
CA GLY A 311 -1.47 21.34 -4.70
C GLY A 311 -2.98 21.13 -4.79
N PRO A 312 -3.70 21.25 -3.65
CA PRO A 312 -5.15 21.09 -3.66
C PRO A 312 -5.76 22.03 -4.69
N ALA A 313 -6.78 21.55 -5.42
CA ALA A 313 -7.49 22.38 -6.37
C ALA A 313 -7.98 23.64 -5.64
N SER A 314 -7.68 24.82 -6.18
CA SER A 314 -8.23 26.07 -5.68
C SER A 314 -9.75 25.94 -5.69
N SER A 315 -10.38 26.05 -4.52
CA SER A 315 -11.84 26.13 -4.37
C SER A 315 -12.39 27.39 -5.03
#